data_AF-A0A9D7M118-F1
#
_entry.id   AF-A0A9D7M118-F1
#
_cell.length_a   1.000
_cell.length_b   1.000
_cell.length_c   1.000
_cell.angle_alpha   90.00
_cell.angle_beta   90.00
_cell.angle_gamma   90.00
#
_symmetry.space_group_name_H-M   'P 1'
#
loop_
_entity.id
_entity.type
_entity.pdbx_description
1 polymer ?
#
loop_
_entity_poly.entity_id
_entity_poly.type
_entity_poly.pdbx_seq_one_letter_code
_entity_poly.pdbx_strand_id
1 'polypeptide(L)'
;MRILNFLLLIICLLAKPLSTSAQVIQPTTDEEYNYGAVGYKLQLNARLDTKEGYILKDAEGCEEPERKIEYKIMYRKGDVHPCAVILVYTKLRNAPQYYCIPTPNANPQLWDKFYKSLTIGTDNPGEQLQFFTSCLGRLMMGFAIGKP
;
A
#
# COMPACT_ATOMS: atom_id res chain seq x y z
N MET A 1 -3.08 39.99 40.40
CA MET A 1 -2.97 38.53 40.13
C MET A 1 -4.25 37.85 39.65
N ARG A 2 -5.46 38.20 40.14
CA ARG A 2 -6.71 37.50 39.74
C ARG A 2 -7.16 37.71 38.28
N ILE A 3 -6.89 38.87 37.69
CA ILE A 3 -7.31 39.20 36.31
C ILE A 3 -6.45 38.48 35.26
N LEU A 4 -5.16 38.28 35.52
CA LEU A 4 -4.24 37.60 34.60
C LEU A 4 -4.61 36.12 34.45
N ASN A 5 -4.98 35.46 35.56
CA ASN A 5 -5.46 34.07 35.54
C ASN A 5 -6.80 33.92 34.82
N PHE A 6 -7.66 34.94 34.87
CA PHE A 6 -8.94 34.95 34.16
C PHE A 6 -8.75 35.12 32.65
N LEU A 7 -7.80 35.98 32.23
CA LEU A 7 -7.43 36.18 30.82
C LEU A 7 -6.79 34.92 30.20
N LEU A 8 -5.93 34.22 30.94
CA LEU A 8 -5.35 32.94 30.52
C LEU A 8 -6.42 31.87 30.28
N LEU A 9 -7.46 31.82 31.12
CA LEU A 9 -8.56 30.87 30.97
C LEU A 9 -9.39 31.14 29.69
N ILE A 10 -9.62 32.42 29.36
CA ILE A 10 -10.37 32.83 28.16
C ILE A 10 -9.57 32.52 26.88
N ILE A 11 -8.25 32.68 26.91
CA ILE A 11 -7.38 32.32 25.77
C ILE A 11 -7.39 30.81 25.50
N CYS A 12 -7.39 29.98 26.54
CA CYS A 12 -7.53 28.53 26.40
C CYS A 12 -8.91 28.10 25.86
N LEU A 13 -9.97 28.85 26.16
CA LEU A 13 -11.33 28.56 25.67
C LEU A 13 -11.56 29.03 24.22
N LEU A 14 -10.80 30.02 23.74
CA LEU A 14 -10.85 30.51 22.35
C LEU A 14 -9.92 29.73 21.40
N ALA A 15 -9.03 28.90 21.93
CA ALA A 15 -8.25 27.97 21.15
C ALA A 15 -9.17 26.89 20.57
N LYS A 16 -9.69 27.12 19.36
CA LYS A 16 -10.42 26.08 18.62
C LYS A 16 -9.51 24.86 18.52
N PRO A 17 -9.93 23.68 18.99
CA PRO A 17 -9.17 22.46 18.76
C PRO A 17 -9.01 22.33 17.25
N LEU A 18 -7.77 22.20 16.78
CA LEU A 18 -7.48 21.82 15.41
C LEU A 18 -8.05 20.40 15.26
N SER A 19 -9.29 20.29 14.79
CA SER A 19 -9.90 19.01 14.47
C SER A 19 -9.06 18.39 13.37
N THR A 20 -8.15 17.50 13.75
CA THR A 20 -7.41 16.67 12.82
C THR A 20 -8.44 15.78 12.15
N SER A 21 -8.87 16.11 10.93
CA SER A 21 -9.73 15.20 10.18
C SER A 21 -8.88 13.97 9.89
N ALA A 22 -9.12 12.87 10.60
CA ALA A 22 -8.57 11.59 10.22
C ALA A 22 -9.05 11.32 8.78
N GLN A 23 -8.12 11.34 7.81
CA GLN A 23 -8.48 11.02 6.43
C GLN A 23 -8.99 9.57 6.41
N VAL A 24 -10.24 9.38 6.02
CA VAL A 24 -10.80 8.04 5.84
C VAL A 24 -10.09 7.40 4.65
N ILE A 25 -9.56 6.18 4.84
CA ILE A 25 -8.96 5.39 3.77
C ILE A 25 -10.01 5.23 2.67
N GLN A 26 -9.76 5.80 1.50
CA GLN A 26 -10.67 5.64 0.36
C GLN A 26 -10.45 4.27 -0.30
N PRO A 27 -11.52 3.56 -0.69
CA PRO A 27 -11.42 2.22 -1.25
C PRO A 27 -10.61 2.21 -2.55
N THR A 28 -9.89 1.12 -2.81
CA THR A 28 -9.26 0.88 -4.11
C THR A 28 -10.32 0.82 -5.21
N THR A 29 -10.10 1.54 -6.31
CA THR A 29 -10.94 1.51 -7.50
C THR A 29 -10.51 0.39 -8.47
N ASP A 30 -11.38 0.02 -9.42
CA ASP A 30 -10.99 -0.92 -10.49
C ASP A 30 -9.81 -0.39 -11.31
N GLU A 31 -9.73 0.92 -11.55
CA GLU A 31 -8.63 1.54 -12.28
C GLU A 31 -7.29 1.35 -11.55
N GLU A 32 -7.28 1.61 -10.24
CA GLU A 32 -6.12 1.45 -9.37
C GLU A 32 -5.69 -0.01 -9.30
N TYR A 33 -6.65 -0.92 -9.15
CA TYR A 33 -6.39 -2.34 -9.14
C TYR A 33 -5.75 -2.80 -10.45
N ASN A 34 -6.31 -2.40 -11.60
CA ASN A 34 -5.79 -2.77 -12.91
C ASN A 34 -4.40 -2.17 -13.18
N TYR A 35 -4.16 -0.94 -12.70
CA TYR A 35 -2.85 -0.34 -12.77
C TYR A 35 -1.83 -1.13 -11.94
N GLY A 36 -2.15 -1.49 -10.70
CA GLY A 36 -1.23 -2.30 -9.87
C GLY A 36 -0.99 -3.71 -10.40
N ALA A 37 -2.03 -4.38 -10.90
CA ALA A 37 -1.95 -5.78 -11.33
C ALA A 37 -1.27 -5.96 -12.69
N VAL A 38 -1.41 -4.98 -13.60
CA VAL A 38 -0.92 -5.09 -14.99
C VAL A 38 -0.25 -3.81 -15.47
N GLY A 39 -0.85 -2.64 -15.21
CA GLY A 39 -0.40 -1.36 -15.74
C GLY A 39 1.03 -1.00 -15.33
N TYR A 40 1.44 -1.30 -14.11
CA TYR A 40 2.78 -0.99 -13.59
C TYR A 40 3.88 -1.72 -14.38
N LYS A 41 3.67 -3.00 -14.68
CA LYS A 41 4.57 -3.78 -15.55
C LYS A 41 4.71 -3.13 -16.93
N LEU A 42 3.59 -2.73 -17.54
CA LEU A 42 3.60 -2.08 -18.85
C LEU A 42 4.38 -0.77 -18.81
N GLN A 43 4.20 0.01 -17.76
CA GLN A 43 4.89 1.28 -17.55
C GLN A 43 6.41 1.09 -17.44
N LEU A 44 6.86 0.11 -16.63
CA LEU A 44 8.28 -0.23 -16.50
C LEU A 44 8.88 -0.65 -17.83
N ASN A 45 8.20 -1.51 -18.58
CA ASN A 45 8.65 -1.99 -19.88
C ASN A 45 8.76 -0.86 -20.93
N ALA A 46 7.84 0.11 -20.88
CA ALA A 46 7.81 1.26 -21.77
C ALA A 46 8.70 2.42 -21.32
N ARG A 47 9.39 2.30 -20.17
CA ARG A 47 10.20 3.37 -19.55
C ARG A 47 9.42 4.66 -19.33
N LEU A 48 8.15 4.53 -18.94
CA LEU A 48 7.26 5.65 -18.68
C LEU A 48 7.32 6.08 -17.21
N ASP A 49 7.07 7.36 -16.96
CA ASP A 49 6.88 7.88 -15.61
C ASP A 49 5.62 7.32 -14.95
N THR A 50 5.56 7.40 -13.62
CA THR A 50 4.39 6.99 -12.83
C THR A 50 3.13 7.64 -13.37
N LYS A 51 2.06 6.85 -13.46
CA LYS A 51 0.76 7.31 -13.91
C LYS A 51 0.36 8.60 -13.20
N GLU A 52 -0.09 9.58 -13.98
CA GLU A 52 -0.52 10.87 -13.46
C GLU A 52 -1.58 10.71 -12.36
N GLY A 53 -1.47 11.54 -11.32
CA GLY A 53 -2.35 11.46 -10.14
C GLY A 53 -1.89 10.49 -9.06
N TYR A 54 -0.85 9.69 -9.31
CA TYR A 54 -0.32 8.72 -8.33
C TYR A 54 1.12 8.98 -7.95
N ILE A 55 1.48 8.54 -6.74
CA ILE A 55 2.84 8.49 -6.22
C ILE A 55 3.11 7.05 -5.78
N LEU A 56 4.24 6.50 -6.23
CA LEU A 56 4.74 5.21 -5.76
C LEU A 56 5.88 5.42 -4.79
N LYS A 57 5.82 4.76 -3.63
CA LYS A 57 6.92 4.70 -2.66
C LYS A 57 7.40 3.27 -2.54
N ASP A 58 8.70 3.11 -2.46
CA ASP A 58 9.31 1.82 -2.21
C ASP A 58 9.08 1.42 -0.75
N ALA A 59 8.86 0.14 -0.54
CA ALA A 59 8.69 -0.47 0.77
C ALA A 59 9.58 -1.72 0.89
N GLU A 60 9.93 -2.07 2.11
CA GLU A 60 10.86 -3.18 2.37
C GLU A 60 10.22 -4.50 1.96
N GLY A 61 10.93 -5.21 1.09
CA GLY A 61 10.54 -6.51 0.58
C GLY A 61 11.08 -7.66 1.42
N CYS A 62 11.16 -8.82 0.77
CA CYS A 62 11.87 -9.97 1.32
C CYS A 62 12.65 -10.64 0.19
N GLU A 63 13.79 -11.20 0.53
CA GLU A 63 14.67 -11.88 -0.42
C GLU A 63 15.18 -13.17 0.18
N GLU A 64 15.03 -14.24 -0.59
CA GLU A 64 15.58 -15.57 -0.35
C GLU A 64 16.39 -15.97 -1.60
N PRO A 65 17.30 -16.96 -1.52
CA PRO A 65 18.21 -17.29 -2.62
C PRO A 65 17.53 -17.54 -3.97
N GLU A 66 16.31 -18.06 -3.97
CA GLU A 66 15.57 -18.41 -5.19
C GLU A 66 14.43 -17.47 -5.53
N ARG A 67 14.11 -16.50 -4.66
CA ARG A 67 12.90 -15.69 -4.80
C ARG A 67 12.94 -14.39 -4.02
N LYS A 68 12.28 -13.38 -4.55
CA LYS A 68 12.21 -12.04 -3.96
C LYS A 68 10.80 -11.46 -4.09
N ILE A 69 10.35 -10.73 -3.08
CA ILE A 69 9.22 -9.81 -3.18
C ILE A 69 9.73 -8.39 -2.99
N GLU A 70 9.26 -7.48 -3.83
CA GLU A 70 9.40 -6.04 -3.68
C GLU A 70 8.01 -5.41 -3.60
N TYR A 71 7.87 -4.36 -2.81
CA TYR A 71 6.60 -3.64 -2.67
C TYR A 71 6.71 -2.21 -3.21
N LYS A 72 5.68 -1.78 -3.94
CA LYS A 72 5.44 -0.36 -4.25
C LYS A 72 4.12 0.05 -3.62
N ILE A 73 4.18 0.98 -2.70
CA ILE A 73 3.01 1.52 -2.01
C ILE A 73 2.46 2.67 -2.86
N MET A 74 1.22 2.54 -3.31
CA MET A 74 0.57 3.50 -4.19
C MET A 74 -0.29 4.46 -3.39
N TYR A 75 -0.07 5.75 -3.63
CA TYR A 75 -0.85 6.85 -3.05
C TYR A 75 -1.49 7.65 -4.18
N ARG A 76 -2.71 8.15 -3.95
CA ARG A 76 -3.21 9.27 -4.76
C ARG A 76 -2.45 10.53 -4.36
N LYS A 77 -2.22 11.43 -5.32
CA LYS A 77 -1.50 12.68 -5.07
C LYS A 77 -2.27 13.52 -4.04
N GLY A 78 -1.65 13.75 -2.89
CA GLY A 78 -2.24 14.49 -1.77
C GLY A 78 -2.84 13.62 -0.67
N ASP A 79 -2.98 12.31 -0.89
CA ASP A 79 -3.44 11.37 0.14
C ASP A 79 -2.27 11.00 1.06
N VAL A 80 -2.55 10.88 2.37
CA VAL A 80 -1.59 10.35 3.35
C VAL A 80 -1.68 8.83 3.50
N HIS A 81 -2.78 8.23 3.03
CA HIS A 81 -3.03 6.80 3.10
C HIS A 81 -2.88 6.15 1.72
N PRO A 82 -2.35 4.92 1.67
CA PRO A 82 -2.21 4.21 0.41
C PRO A 82 -3.57 3.79 -0.17
N CYS A 83 -3.69 3.84 -1.49
CA CYS A 83 -4.86 3.37 -2.23
C CYS A 83 -4.70 1.95 -2.79
N ALA A 84 -3.47 1.43 -2.88
CA ALA A 84 -3.17 0.01 -3.10
C ALA A 84 -1.71 -0.30 -2.78
N VAL A 85 -1.36 -1.58 -2.73
CA VAL A 85 0.03 -2.05 -2.72
C VAL A 85 0.29 -2.92 -3.94
N ILE A 86 1.36 -2.62 -4.67
CA ILE A 86 1.86 -3.45 -5.76
C ILE A 86 2.89 -4.39 -5.17
N LEU A 87 2.66 -5.70 -5.32
CA LEU A 87 3.59 -6.76 -4.95
C LEU A 87 4.25 -7.27 -6.24
N VAL A 88 5.57 -7.13 -6.32
CA VAL A 88 6.39 -7.66 -7.42
C VAL A 88 7.12 -8.90 -6.91
N TYR A 89 6.70 -10.07 -7.39
CA TYR A 89 7.31 -11.35 -7.02
C TYR A 89 8.22 -11.83 -8.15
N THR A 90 9.46 -12.13 -7.82
CA THR A 90 10.45 -12.66 -8.77
C THR A 90 10.97 -13.98 -8.25
N LYS A 91 10.86 -15.04 -9.07
CA LYS A 91 11.53 -16.31 -8.82
C LYS A 91 12.75 -16.43 -9.75
N LEU A 92 13.80 -17.09 -9.30
CA LEU A 92 15.03 -17.28 -10.06
C LEU A 92 14.72 -17.78 -11.48
N ARG A 93 15.28 -17.10 -12.49
CA ARG A 93 15.11 -17.37 -13.93
C ARG A 93 13.68 -17.23 -14.48
N ASN A 94 12.74 -16.73 -13.70
CA ASN A 94 11.38 -16.43 -14.16
C ASN A 94 11.18 -14.91 -14.32
N ALA A 95 10.27 -14.54 -15.21
CA ALA A 95 9.85 -13.14 -15.32
C ALA A 95 9.09 -12.72 -14.04
N PRO A 96 9.22 -11.45 -13.60
CA PRO A 96 8.47 -10.96 -12.45
C PRO A 96 6.95 -11.06 -12.65
N GLN A 97 6.27 -11.49 -11.59
CA GLN A 97 4.82 -11.52 -11.46
C GLN A 97 4.36 -10.33 -10.63
N TYR A 98 3.23 -9.75 -11.01
CA TYR A 98 2.73 -8.50 -10.44
C TYR A 98 1.34 -8.74 -9.87
N TYR A 99 1.14 -8.28 -8.65
CA TYR A 99 -0.12 -8.42 -7.93
C TYR A 99 -0.52 -7.07 -7.33
N CYS A 100 -1.82 -6.81 -7.29
CA CYS A 100 -2.36 -5.65 -6.60
C CYS A 100 -3.10 -6.09 -5.33
N ILE A 101 -2.60 -5.65 -4.18
CA ILE A 101 -3.28 -5.80 -2.90
C ILE A 101 -4.18 -4.57 -2.70
N PRO A 102 -5.51 -4.75 -2.70
CA PRO A 102 -6.44 -3.65 -2.51
C PRO A 102 -6.52 -3.23 -1.03
N THR A 103 -7.12 -2.06 -0.76
CA THR A 103 -7.38 -1.60 0.61
C THR A 103 -8.39 -2.50 1.32
N PRO A 104 -8.38 -2.56 2.67
CA PRO A 104 -9.31 -3.40 3.43
C PRO A 104 -10.78 -3.11 3.14
N ASN A 105 -11.12 -1.87 2.79
CA ASN A 105 -12.47 -1.43 2.49
C ASN A 105 -12.81 -1.42 0.98
N ALA A 106 -11.94 -1.96 0.13
CA ALA A 106 -12.19 -2.08 -1.30
C ALA A 106 -13.38 -3.01 -1.61
N ASN A 107 -13.92 -2.90 -2.83
CA ASN A 107 -14.97 -3.80 -3.31
C ASN A 107 -14.52 -5.27 -3.14
N PRO A 108 -15.32 -6.16 -2.53
CA PRO A 108 -14.97 -7.57 -2.34
C PRO A 108 -14.53 -8.29 -3.62
N GLN A 109 -15.06 -7.89 -4.78
CA GLN A 109 -14.66 -8.45 -6.07
C GLN A 109 -13.18 -8.21 -6.41
N LEU A 110 -12.59 -7.11 -5.92
CA LEU A 110 -11.15 -6.86 -6.07
C LEU A 110 -10.32 -7.80 -5.21
N TRP A 111 -10.78 -8.09 -4.00
CA TRP A 111 -10.18 -9.13 -3.15
C TRP A 111 -10.29 -10.51 -3.80
N ASP A 112 -11.44 -10.86 -4.40
CA ASP A 112 -11.59 -12.11 -5.14
C ASP A 112 -10.62 -12.21 -6.33
N LYS A 113 -10.44 -11.13 -7.09
CA LYS A 113 -9.46 -11.05 -8.19
C LYS A 113 -8.04 -11.25 -7.64
N PHE A 114 -7.71 -10.60 -6.53
CA PHE A 114 -6.40 -10.73 -5.88
C PHE A 114 -6.15 -12.17 -5.45
N TYR A 115 -7.05 -12.79 -4.67
CA TYR A 115 -6.89 -14.15 -4.19
C TYR A 115 -6.77 -15.18 -5.33
N LYS A 116 -7.57 -15.03 -6.38
CA LYS A 116 -7.47 -15.89 -7.58
C LYS A 116 -6.11 -15.76 -8.26
N SER A 117 -5.51 -14.57 -8.26
CA SER A 117 -4.20 -14.37 -8.89
C SER A 117 -3.06 -15.07 -8.16
N LEU A 118 -3.14 -15.24 -6.83
CA LEU A 118 -2.06 -15.80 -5.99
C LEU A 118 -1.71 -17.26 -6.30
N THR A 119 -2.63 -18.01 -6.91
CA THR A 119 -2.47 -19.45 -7.18
C THR A 119 -2.15 -19.76 -8.63
N ILE A 120 -2.05 -18.75 -9.51
CA ILE A 120 -1.83 -18.94 -10.94
C ILE A 120 -0.34 -19.14 -11.22
N GLY A 121 -0.02 -20.16 -12.03
CA GLY A 121 1.32 -20.34 -12.61
C GLY A 121 2.40 -20.79 -11.63
N THR A 122 2.02 -21.54 -10.59
CA THR A 122 2.95 -22.12 -9.61
C THR A 122 2.67 -23.61 -9.42
N ASP A 123 3.73 -24.41 -9.37
CA ASP A 123 3.65 -25.85 -9.12
C ASP A 123 3.51 -26.17 -7.63
N ASN A 124 3.75 -25.20 -6.75
CA ASN A 124 3.62 -25.34 -5.30
C ASN A 124 2.91 -24.12 -4.67
N PRO A 125 1.57 -24.06 -4.76
CA PRO A 125 0.80 -22.93 -4.23
C PRO A 125 0.96 -22.73 -2.72
N GLY A 126 1.10 -23.82 -1.95
CA GLY A 126 1.22 -23.75 -0.49
C GLY A 126 2.49 -23.03 -0.03
N GLU A 127 3.62 -23.41 -0.61
CA GLU A 127 4.91 -22.77 -0.30
C GLU A 127 4.95 -21.30 -0.73
N GLN A 128 4.40 -20.99 -1.92
CA GLN A 128 4.31 -19.61 -2.39
C GLN A 128 3.46 -18.74 -1.47
N LEU A 129 2.29 -19.24 -1.04
CA LEU A 129 1.44 -18.52 -0.11
C LEU A 129 2.10 -18.31 1.24
N GLN A 130 2.82 -19.32 1.77
CA GLN A 130 3.59 -19.15 3.02
C GLN A 130 4.64 -18.05 2.90
N PHE A 131 5.39 -18.02 1.79
CA PHE A 131 6.34 -16.96 1.52
C PHE A 131 5.65 -15.59 1.45
N PHE A 132 4.57 -15.48 0.68
CA PHE A 132 3.81 -14.24 0.53
C PHE A 132 3.27 -13.73 1.87
N THR A 133 2.70 -14.62 2.69
CA THR A 133 2.22 -14.27 4.03
C THR A 133 3.35 -13.81 4.94
N SER A 134 4.51 -14.46 4.92
CA SER A 134 5.65 -14.07 5.75
C SER A 134 6.17 -12.67 5.38
N CYS A 135 6.25 -12.36 4.08
CA CYS A 135 6.72 -11.07 3.59
C CYS A 135 5.68 -9.96 3.81
N LEU A 136 4.40 -10.26 3.61
CA LEU A 136 3.33 -9.32 3.92
C LEU A 136 3.31 -9.00 5.42
N GLY A 137 3.57 -9.99 6.29
CA GLY A 137 3.74 -9.76 7.72
C GLY A 137 4.86 -8.76 8.03
N ARG A 138 6.01 -8.84 7.34
CA ARG A 138 7.10 -7.86 7.49
C ARG A 138 6.70 -6.46 7.04
N LEU A 139 6.04 -6.35 5.88
CA LEU A 139 5.51 -5.08 5.39
C LEU A 139 4.56 -4.44 6.41
N MET A 140 3.62 -5.21 6.96
CA MET A 140 2.67 -4.72 7.97
C MET A 140 3.37 -4.25 9.25
N MET A 141 4.42 -4.95 9.69
CA MET A 141 5.26 -4.49 10.80
C MET A 141 6.02 -3.21 10.47
N GLY A 142 6.52 -3.07 9.25
CA GLY A 142 7.14 -1.85 8.74
C GLY A 142 6.21 -0.64 8.82
N PHE A 143 4.95 -0.81 8.36
CA PHE A 143 3.91 0.20 8.54
C PHE A 143 3.69 0.56 10.02
N ALA A 144 3.66 -0.42 10.93
CA ALA A 144 3.44 -0.18 12.35
C ALA A 144 4.55 0.66 13.01
N ILE A 145 5.79 0.60 12.50
CA ILE A 145 6.93 1.36 13.00
C ILE A 145 7.26 2.61 12.15
N GLY A 146 6.43 2.94 11.16
CA GLY A 146 6.64 4.09 10.27
C GLY A 146 7.77 3.93 9.25
N LYS A 147 8.19 2.69 8.98
CA LYS A 147 9.19 2.32 7.98
C LYS A 147 8.67 1.13 7.15
N PRO A 148 7.65 1.37 6.30
CA PRO A 148 7.09 0.35 5.44
C PRO A 148 8.11 -0.17 4.43
#